data_AF-A0A6G0MIT0-F1
#
_entry.id   AF-A0A6G0MIT0-F1
#
_cell.length_a   1.000
_cell.length_b   1.000
_cell.length_c   1.000
_cell.angle_alpha   90.00
_cell.angle_beta   90.00
_cell.angle_gamma   90.00
#
_symmetry.space_group_name_H-M   'P 1'
#
loop_
_entity.id
_entity.type
_entity.pdbx_description
1 polymer ?
#
loop_
_entity_poly.entity_id
_entity_poly.type
_entity_poly.pdbx_seq_one_letter_code
_entity_poly.pdbx_strand_id
1 'polypeptide(L)'
;MCKVFSSTSGHSKTVVAYIQVTTQKEKKFKPDRLKRLNEEIDKNPKLKDLKRAFVVVGPDSNVCKTFHLRDAPDQGAFLTVVSCFDPDLL
;
A
#
# COMPACT_ATOMS: atom_id res chain seq x y z
N MET A 1 -13.18 -3.18 -3.45
CA MET A 1 -12.40 -2.27 -4.32
C MET A 1 -12.04 -1.03 -3.50
N CYS A 2 -10.77 -0.68 -3.42
CA CYS A 2 -10.31 0.47 -2.65
C CYS A 2 -10.34 1.73 -3.52
N LYS A 3 -10.64 2.88 -2.93
CA LYS A 3 -10.55 4.18 -3.59
C LYS A 3 -9.41 4.97 -2.96
N VAL A 4 -8.53 5.52 -3.79
CA VAL A 4 -7.52 6.50 -3.37
C VAL A 4 -8.00 7.87 -3.80
N PHE A 5 -7.99 8.81 -2.86
CA PHE A 5 -8.40 10.19 -3.10
C PHE A 5 -7.16 11.05 -3.30
N SER A 6 -7.17 11.86 -4.36
CA SER A 6 -6.17 12.90 -4.56
C SER A 6 -6.47 14.07 -3.63
N SER A 7 -5.50 14.46 -2.81
CA SER A 7 -5.60 15.63 -1.92
C SER A 7 -5.75 16.95 -2.68
N THR A 8 -5.30 17.01 -3.94
CA THR A 8 -5.33 18.21 -4.79
C THR A 8 -6.57 18.34 -5.66
N SER A 9 -7.14 17.24 -6.16
CA SER A 9 -8.26 17.30 -7.10
C SER A 9 -9.61 16.85 -6.52
N GLY A 10 -9.62 16.22 -5.33
CA GLY A 10 -10.83 15.63 -4.75
C GLY A 10 -11.36 14.41 -5.52
N HIS A 11 -10.78 14.07 -6.68
CA HIS A 11 -11.16 12.90 -7.45
C HIS A 11 -10.62 11.62 -6.83
N SER A 12 -11.45 10.58 -6.85
CA SER A 12 -11.09 9.24 -6.41
C SER A 12 -10.76 8.34 -7.60
N LYS A 13 -9.73 7.50 -7.47
CA LYS A 13 -9.45 6.40 -8.40
C LYS A 13 -9.58 5.06 -7.70
N THR A 14 -10.16 4.09 -8.40
CA THR A 14 -10.21 2.70 -7.92
C THR A 14 -8.86 2.04 -8.09
N VAL A 15 -8.39 1.37 -7.03
CA VAL A 15 -7.11 0.66 -7.02
C VAL A 15 -7.25 -0.74 -6.43
N VAL A 16 -6.26 -1.58 -6.71
CA VAL A 16 -5.98 -2.77 -5.91
C VAL A 16 -4.96 -2.39 -4.85
N ALA A 17 -5.35 -2.47 -3.58
CA ALA A 17 -4.50 -2.13 -2.45
C ALA A 17 -3.98 -3.39 -1.76
N TYR A 18 -2.67 -3.43 -1.53
CA TYR A 18 -2.00 -4.43 -0.71
C TYR A 18 -1.74 -3.82 0.65
N ILE A 19 -2.62 -4.11 1.59
CA ILE A 19 -2.57 -3.53 2.93
C ILE A 19 -1.78 -4.47 3.85
N GLN A 20 -0.72 -3.95 4.45
CA GLN A 20 0.03 -4.62 5.49
C GLN A 20 0.00 -3.79 6.77
N VAL A 21 -0.40 -4.41 7.87
CA VAL A 21 -0.31 -3.82 9.20
C VAL A 21 1.00 -4.26 9.85
N THR A 22 1.68 -3.35 10.53
CA THR A 22 2.93 -3.63 11.25
C THR A 22 3.02 -2.83 12.52
N THR A 23 3.43 -3.46 13.63
CA THR A 23 3.83 -2.78 14.87
C THR A 23 5.35 -2.55 14.95
N GLN A 24 6.09 -3.07 13.95
CA GLN A 24 7.54 -2.97 13.88
C GLN A 24 7.96 -1.69 13.14
N LYS A 25 9.10 -1.13 13.57
CA LYS A 25 9.74 0.03 12.92
C LYS A 25 10.37 -0.30 11.56
N GLU A 26 10.55 -1.58 11.24
CA GLU A 26 11.05 -2.03 9.95
C GLU A 26 10.08 -3.03 9.32
N LYS A 27 9.89 -2.93 8.01
CA LYS A 27 9.28 -3.99 7.22
C LYS A 27 10.13 -4.29 6.01
N LYS A 28 10.45 -5.58 5.85
CA LYS A 28 11.06 -6.10 4.64
C LYS A 28 9.98 -6.64 3.71
N PHE A 29 10.02 -6.16 2.47
CA PHE A 29 9.16 -6.66 1.42
C PHE A 29 9.62 -8.04 0.93
N LYS A 30 8.67 -8.89 0.53
CA LYS A 30 8.97 -10.22 -0.03
C LYS A 30 8.62 -10.24 -1.52
N PRO A 31 9.59 -10.02 -2.42
CA PRO A 31 9.34 -9.83 -3.86
C PRO A 31 8.61 -11.02 -4.49
N ASP A 32 8.96 -12.26 -4.12
CA ASP A 32 8.31 -13.46 -4.67
C ASP A 32 6.83 -13.55 -4.33
N ARG A 33 6.45 -13.12 -3.11
CA ARG A 33 5.03 -13.12 -2.70
C ARG A 33 4.23 -12.12 -3.49
N LEU A 34 4.82 -10.95 -3.80
CA LEU A 34 4.17 -9.96 -4.63
C LEU A 34 4.04 -10.42 -6.07
N LYS A 35 5.08 -11.02 -6.63
CA LYS A 35 5.08 -11.52 -7.99
C LYS A 35 3.92 -12.49 -8.22
N ARG A 36 3.80 -13.51 -7.36
CA ARG A 36 2.70 -14.49 -7.42
C ARG A 36 1.32 -13.82 -7.31
N LEU A 37 1.21 -12.84 -6.42
CA LEU A 37 -0.05 -12.14 -6.21
C LEU A 37 -0.44 -11.25 -7.39
N ASN A 38 0.53 -10.61 -8.05
CA ASN A 38 0.32 -9.89 -9.30
C ASN A 38 -0.14 -10.84 -10.41
N GLU A 39 0.51 -11.99 -10.56
CA GLU A 39 0.13 -13.01 -11.55
C GLU A 39 -1.32 -13.48 -11.35
N GLU A 40 -1.78 -13.68 -10.11
CA GLU A 40 -3.18 -14.03 -9.84
C GLU A 40 -4.15 -12.88 -10.14
N ILE A 41 -3.76 -11.63 -9.87
CA ILE A 41 -4.59 -10.45 -10.17
C ILE A 41 -4.71 -10.23 -11.68
N ASP A 42 -3.63 -10.47 -12.42
CA ASP A 42 -3.58 -10.32 -13.88
C ASP A 42 -4.48 -11.32 -14.61
N LYS A 43 -4.80 -12.46 -13.99
CA LYS A 43 -5.80 -13.41 -14.50
C LYS A 43 -7.23 -12.87 -14.44
N ASN A 44 -7.48 -11.81 -13.65
CA ASN A 44 -8.82 -11.23 -13.51
C ASN A 44 -8.96 -9.96 -14.37
N PRO A 45 -9.75 -9.97 -15.45
CA PRO A 45 -9.92 -8.82 -16.35
C PRO A 45 -10.45 -7.57 -15.65
N LYS A 46 -11.20 -7.72 -14.55
CA LYS A 46 -11.74 -6.57 -13.79
C LYS A 46 -10.69 -5.88 -12.91
N LEU A 47 -9.55 -6.53 -12.68
CA LEU A 47 -8.50 -6.05 -11.77
C LEU A 47 -7.19 -5.71 -12.48
N LYS A 48 -6.87 -6.40 -13.57
CA LYS A 48 -5.61 -6.27 -14.33
C LYS A 48 -5.23 -4.82 -14.64
N ASP A 49 -6.18 -4.03 -15.11
CA ASP A 49 -5.92 -2.65 -15.58
C ASP A 49 -6.01 -1.60 -14.46
N LEU A 50 -6.37 -2.01 -13.24
CA LEU A 50 -6.42 -1.11 -12.10
C LEU A 50 -5.01 -0.77 -11.61
N LYS A 51 -4.82 0.48 -11.18
CA LYS A 51 -3.59 0.88 -10.50
C LYS A 51 -3.43 0.11 -9.20
N ARG A 52 -2.17 -0.17 -8.85
CA ARG A 52 -1.80 -0.93 -7.65
C ARG A 52 -1.19 0.01 -6.61
N ALA A 53 -1.57 -0.19 -5.36
CA ALA A 53 -1.05 0.56 -4.23
C ALA A 53 -0.52 -0.40 -3.16
N PHE A 54 0.70 -0.17 -2.68
CA PHE A 54 1.21 -0.85 -1.51
C PHE A 54 1.02 0.05 -0.29
N VAL A 55 0.22 -0.41 0.67
CA VAL A 55 -0.16 0.37 1.85
C VAL A 55 0.41 -0.29 3.10
N VAL A 56 1.23 0.43 3.84
CA VAL A 56 1.66 -0.01 5.18
C VAL A 56 0.97 0.83 6.24
N VAL A 57 0.38 0.16 7.24
CA VAL A 57 -0.33 0.78 8.36
C VAL A 57 0.41 0.47 9.67
N GLY A 58 0.86 1.51 10.35
CA GLY A 58 1.45 1.45 11.69
C GLY A 58 0.44 1.73 12.81
N PRO A 59 0.69 1.27 14.06
CA PRO A 59 -0.20 1.45 15.20
C PRO A 59 -0.21 2.89 15.75
N ASP A 60 0.86 3.64 15.53
CA ASP A 60 0.98 5.02 15.99
C ASP A 60 1.89 5.86 15.07
N SER A 61 1.80 7.18 15.23
CA SER A 61 2.54 8.15 14.43
C SER A 61 4.06 8.13 14.68
N ASN A 62 4.54 7.68 15.84
CA ASN A 62 5.97 7.59 16.17
C ASN A 62 6.63 6.40 15.44
N VAL A 63 5.94 5.26 15.36
CA VAL A 63 6.37 4.11 14.56
C VAL A 63 6.47 4.51 13.10
N CYS A 64 5.49 5.26 12.58
CA CYS A 64 5.54 5.76 11.21
C CYS A 64 6.69 6.73 10.91
N LYS A 65 6.95 7.71 11.79
CA LYS A 65 8.04 8.68 11.61
C LYS A 65 9.41 7.99 11.51
N THR A 66 9.56 6.86 12.17
CA THR A 66 10.79 6.07 12.20
C THR A 66 10.70 4.80 11.36
N PHE A 67 9.65 4.67 10.55
CA PHE A 67 9.39 3.45 9.79
C PHE A 67 10.35 3.33 8.60
N HIS A 68 10.95 2.16 8.46
CA HIS A 68 11.83 1.83 7.35
C HIS A 68 11.24 0.70 6.52
N LEU A 69 10.93 1.00 5.25
CA LEU A 69 10.51 0.01 4.27
C LEU A 69 11.74 -0.43 3.45
N ARG A 70 12.12 -1.69 3.58
CA ARG A 70 13.20 -2.29 2.77
C ARG A 70 12.65 -3.07 1.60
N ASP A 71 13.38 -3.02 0.49
CA ASP A 71 13.07 -3.72 -0.77
C ASP A 71 11.68 -3.39 -1.32
N ALA A 72 11.24 -2.14 -1.11
CA ALA A 72 9.95 -1.67 -1.60
C ALA A 72 9.81 -1.90 -3.11
N PRO A 73 8.60 -2.21 -3.61
CA PRO A 73 8.36 -2.28 -5.04
C PRO A 73 8.71 -0.95 -5.72
N ASP A 74 9.23 -1.04 -6.95
CA ASP A 74 9.50 0.13 -7.77
C ASP A 74 8.25 1.01 -7.94
N GLN A 75 8.44 2.33 -7.92
CA GLN A 75 7.34 3.31 -8.00
C GLN A 75 6.58 3.25 -9.34
N GLY A 76 7.20 2.74 -10.40
CA GLY A 76 6.54 2.48 -11.69
C GLY A 76 5.56 1.31 -11.63
N ALA A 77 5.77 0.35 -10.71
CA ALA A 77 4.89 -0.79 -10.51
C ALA A 77 3.83 -0.53 -9.43
N PHE A 78 4.14 0.26 -8.39
CA PHE A 78 3.25 0.51 -7.25
C PHE A 78 3.30 1.95 -6.76
N LEU A 79 2.12 2.49 -6.45
CA LEU A 79 2.02 3.64 -5.57
C LEU A 79 2.35 3.19 -4.14
N THR A 80 3.48 3.63 -3.59
CA THR A 80 3.82 3.35 -2.19
C THR A 80 3.15 4.37 -1.29
N VAL A 81 2.32 3.89 -0.35
CA VAL A 81 1.61 4.71 0.62
C VAL A 81 1.93 4.17 2.02
N VAL A 82 2.44 5.04 2.89
CA VAL A 82 2.61 4.73 4.31
C VAL A 82 1.60 5.57 5.06
N SER A 83 0.75 4.91 5.84
CA SER A 83 -0.30 5.56 6.65
C SER A 83 -0.17 5.13 8.10
N CYS A 84 -0.60 5.98 9.01
CA CYS A 84 -0.52 5.77 10.44
C CYS A 84 -1.92 5.77 10.99
N PHE A 85 -2.22 4.77 11.81
CA PHE A 85 -3.35 4.87 12.68
C PHE A 85 -3.00 5.85 13.81
N ASP A 86 -3.87 6.83 14.04
CA ASP A 86 -3.80 7.69 15.21
C ASP A 86 -5.12 7.51 15.97
N PRO A 87 -5.11 6.81 17.12
CA PRO A 87 -6.33 6.57 17.89
C PRO A 87 -6.94 7.87 18.42
N ASP A 88 -6.16 8.95 18.55
CA ASP A 88 -6.64 10.24 19.07
C ASP A 88 -7.37 11.07 17.99
N LEU A 89 -7.34 10.62 16.73
CA LEU A 89 -8.05 11.23 15.60
C LEU A 89 -9.39 10.54 15.27
N LEU A 90 -9.88 9.65 16.15
CA LEU A 90 -11.16 8.94 16.01
C LEU A 90 -12.28 9.56 16.83
#